data_AF-A0A6V7H6Z0-F1
#
_entry.id   AF-A0A6V7H6Z0-F1
#
_cell.length_a   1.000
_cell.length_b   1.000
_cell.length_c   1.000
_cell.angle_alpha   90.00
_cell.angle_beta   90.00
_cell.angle_gamma   90.00
#
_symmetry.space_group_name_H-M   'P 1'
#
loop_
_entity.id
_entity.type
_entity.pdbx_description
1 polymer ?
#
loop_
_entity_poly.entity_id
_entity_poly.type
_entity_poly.pdbx_seq_one_letter_code
_entity_poly.pdbx_strand_id
1 'polypeptide(L)'
;MFLTSGVNQKYLHKRRRYVKRSVAKNEQKARNSYERKKRYTVQQQQQQRGSRGYPGQPGTKGFRTGAPNWSFIFDPAGRLCYYWSMIVSLAFLYNFWVIIYRFAFQEINGQTRWAWFCLDYFSDFLYVLDILFHIRTGYLEDGVLQTDATKLRNHYTNSTTFYMDILCLLPLDFLYLSIGFNSILRSFRLVKIYRFWAFMDRTERHTNYPNLFRSTSLIHYLLVIFHWNGCLYHIIYKNNGFGSKNWVFSDSETADVVKQYLQSYYWCTLALTTIGDLP
;
A
#
# COMPACT_ATOMS: atom_id res chain seq x y z
N MET A 1 -69.45 -41.77 10.12
CA MET A 1 -68.99 -40.57 9.38
C MET A 1 -68.68 -39.39 10.32
N PHE A 2 -67.92 -39.58 11.41
CA PHE A 2 -67.77 -38.55 12.47
C PHE A 2 -66.33 -38.25 12.95
N LEU A 3 -65.29 -38.87 12.37
CA LEU A 3 -63.91 -38.66 12.84
C LEU A 3 -63.12 -37.55 12.09
N THR A 4 -63.68 -36.93 11.06
CA THR A 4 -63.00 -35.92 10.23
C THR A 4 -63.15 -34.48 10.72
N SER A 5 -64.11 -34.18 11.61
CA SER A 5 -64.41 -32.81 12.06
C SER A 5 -63.41 -32.25 13.09
N GLY A 6 -63.02 -33.05 14.09
CA GLY A 6 -62.13 -32.60 15.19
C GLY A 6 -60.66 -32.36 14.79
N VAL A 7 -60.17 -33.08 13.78
CA VAL A 7 -58.80 -32.90 13.24
C VAL A 7 -58.68 -31.58 12.49
N ASN A 8 -59.74 -31.19 11.77
CA ASN A 8 -59.78 -29.98 10.97
C ASN A 8 -59.73 -28.70 11.86
N GLN A 9 -60.40 -28.74 13.02
CA GLN A 9 -60.42 -27.62 13.97
C GLN A 9 -59.06 -27.40 14.66
N LYS A 10 -58.35 -28.47 15.04
CA LYS A 10 -56.98 -28.38 15.57
C LYS A 10 -55.99 -27.87 14.52
N TYR A 11 -56.16 -28.29 13.26
CA TYR A 11 -55.34 -27.83 12.14
C TYR A 11 -55.56 -26.34 11.85
N LEU A 12 -56.81 -25.89 11.81
CA LEU A 12 -57.18 -24.47 11.64
C LEU A 12 -56.62 -23.59 12.76
N HIS A 13 -56.65 -24.06 14.01
CA HIS A 13 -56.09 -23.31 15.13
C HIS A 13 -54.54 -23.23 15.07
N LYS A 14 -53.86 -24.30 14.67
CA LYS A 14 -52.40 -24.32 14.46
C LYS A 14 -52.00 -23.38 13.30
N ARG A 15 -52.77 -23.36 12.21
CA ARG A 15 -52.58 -22.45 11.07
C ARG A 15 -52.79 -20.99 11.48
N ARG A 16 -53.82 -20.67 12.27
CA ARG A 16 -54.04 -19.30 12.81
C ARG A 16 -52.87 -18.84 13.70
N ARG A 17 -52.34 -19.71 14.56
CA ARG A 17 -51.15 -19.39 15.38
C ARG A 17 -49.89 -19.19 14.54
N TYR A 18 -49.70 -20.00 13.50
CA TYR A 18 -48.57 -19.87 12.59
C TYR A 18 -48.63 -18.54 11.81
N VAL A 19 -49.80 -18.19 11.26
CA VAL A 19 -50.01 -16.92 10.55
C VAL A 19 -49.81 -15.72 11.49
N LYS A 20 -50.33 -15.76 12.73
CA LYS A 20 -50.08 -14.69 13.71
C LYS A 20 -48.58 -14.51 14.00
N ARG A 21 -47.83 -15.61 14.11
CA ARG A 21 -46.37 -15.56 14.32
C ARG A 21 -45.62 -15.04 13.09
N SER A 22 -46.03 -15.41 11.88
CA SER A 22 -45.38 -14.92 10.65
C SER A 22 -45.64 -13.43 10.43
N VAL A 23 -46.85 -12.96 10.70
CA VAL A 23 -47.21 -11.52 10.64
C VAL A 23 -46.39 -10.73 11.65
N ALA A 24 -46.33 -11.16 12.92
CA ALA A 24 -45.51 -10.49 13.94
C ALA A 24 -44.02 -10.44 13.57
N LYS A 25 -43.49 -11.50 12.95
CA LYS A 25 -42.09 -11.55 12.49
C LYS A 25 -41.82 -10.58 11.34
N ASN A 26 -42.79 -10.38 10.45
CA ASN A 26 -42.68 -9.42 9.35
C ASN A 26 -42.80 -7.97 9.83
N GLU A 27 -43.68 -7.68 10.79
CA GLU A 27 -43.77 -6.36 11.41
C GLU A 27 -42.48 -5.98 12.14
N GLN A 28 -41.87 -6.93 12.86
CA GLN A 28 -40.59 -6.69 13.52
C GLN A 28 -39.46 -6.42 12.52
N LYS A 29 -39.43 -7.15 11.40
CA LYS A 29 -38.48 -6.89 10.30
C LYS A 29 -38.69 -5.50 9.69
N ALA A 30 -39.94 -5.09 9.48
CA ALA A 30 -40.28 -3.77 8.94
C ALA A 30 -39.85 -2.65 9.90
N ARG A 31 -40.11 -2.79 11.21
CA ARG A 31 -39.65 -1.85 12.24
C ARG A 31 -38.13 -1.73 12.27
N ASN A 32 -37.41 -2.86 12.24
CA ASN A 32 -35.95 -2.85 12.22
C ASN A 32 -35.38 -2.20 10.94
N SER A 33 -36.04 -2.39 9.79
CA SER A 33 -35.66 -1.74 8.54
C SER A 33 -35.91 -0.23 8.57
N TYR A 34 -37.03 0.21 9.15
CA TYR A 34 -37.36 1.63 9.34
C TYR A 34 -36.39 2.33 10.29
N GLU A 35 -36.10 1.74 11.45
CA GLU A 35 -35.09 2.24 12.40
C GLU A 35 -33.71 2.36 11.75
N ARG A 36 -33.33 1.38 10.92
CA ARG A 36 -32.07 1.43 10.18
C ARG A 36 -32.04 2.57 9.17
N LYS A 37 -33.11 2.78 8.40
CA LYS A 37 -33.24 3.93 7.47
C LYS A 37 -33.19 5.26 8.23
N LYS A 38 -33.90 5.38 9.35
CA LYS A 38 -33.91 6.58 10.19
C LYS A 38 -32.51 6.92 10.71
N ARG A 39 -31.73 5.91 11.15
CA ARG A 39 -30.32 6.09 11.56
C ARG A 39 -29.44 6.59 10.41
N TYR A 40 -29.57 6.03 9.22
CA TYR A 40 -28.84 6.51 8.04
C TYR A 40 -29.18 7.95 7.67
N THR A 41 -30.47 8.33 7.73
CA THR A 41 -30.91 9.71 7.41
C THR A 41 -30.42 10.72 8.45
N VAL A 42 -30.45 10.38 9.74
CA VAL A 42 -29.92 11.24 10.81
C VAL A 42 -28.41 11.42 10.66
N GLN A 43 -27.66 10.36 10.32
CA GLN A 43 -26.22 10.45 10.02
C GLN A 43 -25.94 11.39 8.83
N GLN A 44 -26.69 11.26 7.73
CA GLN A 44 -26.55 12.16 6.57
C GLN A 44 -26.83 13.63 6.93
N GLN A 45 -27.86 13.87 7.75
CA GLN A 45 -28.25 15.23 8.15
C GLN A 45 -27.24 15.86 9.12
N GLN A 46 -26.59 15.04 9.96
CA GLN A 46 -25.53 15.49 10.86
C GLN A 46 -24.23 15.79 10.09
N GLN A 47 -23.95 15.03 9.03
CA GLN A 47 -22.83 15.29 8.12
C GLN A 47 -23.03 16.59 7.32
N GLN A 48 -24.27 16.92 6.94
CA GLN A 48 -24.59 18.22 6.32
C GLN A 48 -24.55 19.39 7.33
N ARG A 49 -24.96 19.18 8.59
CA ARG A 49 -24.88 20.21 9.65
C ARG A 49 -23.45 20.54 10.06
N GLY A 50 -22.53 19.57 10.07
CA GLY A 50 -21.10 19.82 10.32
C GLY A 50 -20.44 20.73 9.26
N SER A 51 -21.04 20.85 8.07
CA SER A 51 -20.54 21.69 6.98
C SER A 51 -21.10 23.12 6.99
N ARG A 52 -22.13 23.42 7.79
CA ARG A 52 -22.67 24.78 7.97
C ARG A 52 -22.23 25.35 9.33
N GLY A 53 -21.09 26.03 9.34
CA GLY A 53 -20.62 26.80 10.50
C GLY A 53 -21.62 27.86 10.95
N TYR A 54 -21.78 28.01 12.27
CA TYR A 54 -22.61 29.03 12.91
C TYR A 54 -22.02 30.44 12.73
N PRO A 55 -22.83 31.48 12.47
CA PRO A 55 -22.37 32.86 12.57
C PRO A 55 -22.50 33.37 14.01
N GLY A 56 -21.42 33.95 14.53
CA GLY A 56 -21.46 35.02 15.54
C GLY A 56 -21.35 34.63 17.01
N GLN A 57 -20.17 34.84 17.60
CA GLN A 57 -20.01 35.35 18.97
C GLN A 57 -18.81 36.32 19.02
N PRO A 58 -18.97 37.54 19.55
CA PRO A 58 -17.87 38.51 19.69
C PRO A 58 -17.18 38.32 21.04
N GLY A 59 -15.89 38.00 21.04
CA GLY A 59 -15.10 37.99 22.28
C GLY A 59 -13.71 37.39 22.13
N THR A 60 -12.71 38.20 22.47
CA THR A 60 -11.26 37.94 22.57
C THR A 60 -10.45 38.01 21.26
N LYS A 61 -9.74 39.15 21.13
CA LYS A 61 -8.67 39.40 20.17
C LYS A 61 -7.45 38.53 20.53
N GLY A 62 -7.53 37.24 20.26
CA GLY A 62 -6.35 36.39 20.11
C GLY A 62 -5.79 36.62 18.70
N PHE A 63 -4.51 36.97 18.62
CA PHE A 63 -3.77 37.18 17.38
C PHE A 63 -3.86 35.91 16.50
N ARG A 64 -4.82 35.88 15.57
CA ARG A 64 -4.89 34.83 14.55
C ARG A 64 -3.85 35.17 13.50
N THR A 65 -2.65 34.61 13.65
CA THR A 65 -1.76 34.39 12.51
C THR A 65 -2.58 33.66 11.46
N GLY A 66 -2.89 34.37 10.37
CA GLY A 66 -3.60 33.83 9.22
C GLY A 66 -2.74 32.79 8.53
N ALA A 67 -2.74 31.57 9.04
CA ALA A 67 -2.45 30.41 8.23
C ALA A 67 -3.64 30.25 7.26
N PRO A 68 -3.43 30.22 5.95
CA PRO A 68 -4.51 29.97 5.01
C PRO A 68 -5.06 28.58 5.32
N ASN A 69 -6.35 28.51 5.68
CA ASN A 69 -7.06 27.26 5.88
C ASN A 69 -7.28 26.58 4.53
N TRP A 70 -6.21 25.99 3.99
CA TRP A 70 -6.30 24.97 2.96
C TRP A 70 -6.87 23.72 3.62
N SER A 71 -8.19 23.71 3.85
CA SER A 71 -8.93 22.53 4.29
C SER A 71 -9.21 21.61 3.10
N PHE A 72 -8.18 21.33 2.29
CA PHE A 72 -8.18 20.21 1.37
C PHE A 72 -7.92 18.96 2.22
N ILE A 73 -8.98 18.43 2.82
CA ILE A 73 -8.94 17.12 3.44
C ILE A 73 -9.18 16.10 2.34
N PHE A 74 -8.22 15.20 2.13
CA PHE A 74 -8.35 14.14 1.15
C PHE A 74 -9.25 13.05 1.72
N ASP A 75 -10.32 12.75 0.97
CA ASP A 75 -11.17 11.61 1.27
C ASP A 75 -10.36 10.31 1.07
N PRO A 76 -10.19 9.47 2.11
CA PRO A 76 -9.52 8.17 1.99
C PRO A 76 -10.23 7.21 1.02
N ALA A 77 -11.49 7.45 0.68
CA ALA A 77 -12.24 6.72 -0.35
C ALA A 77 -12.10 7.32 -1.76
N GLY A 78 -11.48 8.49 -1.90
CA GLY A 78 -11.37 9.22 -3.15
C GLY A 78 -10.46 8.56 -4.18
N ARG A 79 -10.78 8.75 -5.47
CA ARG A 79 -9.95 8.31 -6.61
C ARG A 79 -8.55 8.95 -6.58
N LEU A 80 -8.44 10.18 -6.07
CA LEU A 80 -7.16 10.88 -5.93
C LEU A 80 -6.19 10.16 -4.99
N CYS A 81 -6.68 9.67 -3.85
CA CYS A 81 -5.87 8.89 -2.90
C CYS A 81 -5.38 7.58 -3.53
N TYR A 82 -6.23 6.95 -4.37
CA TYR A 82 -5.86 5.76 -5.13
C TYR A 82 -4.73 6.04 -6.14
N TYR A 83 -4.88 7.06 -7.00
CA TYR A 83 -3.84 7.43 -7.97
C TYR A 83 -2.55 7.89 -7.29
N TRP A 84 -2.65 8.62 -6.18
CA TRP A 84 -1.49 9.00 -5.38
C TRP A 84 -0.75 7.77 -4.85
N SER A 85 -1.50 6.82 -4.27
CA SER A 85 -0.94 5.55 -3.78
C SER A 85 -0.27 4.75 -4.90
N MET A 86 -0.81 4.79 -6.12
CA MET A 86 -0.19 4.18 -7.31
C MET A 86 1.16 4.82 -7.64
N ILE A 87 1.23 6.15 -7.69
CA ILE A 87 2.47 6.90 -7.99
C ILE A 87 3.56 6.56 -6.97
N VAL A 88 3.22 6.57 -5.68
CA VAL A 88 4.17 6.24 -4.60
C VAL A 88 4.63 4.78 -4.70
N SER A 89 3.72 3.86 -5.04
CA SER A 89 4.04 2.44 -5.20
C SER A 89 4.96 2.19 -6.40
N LEU A 90 4.78 2.92 -7.50
CA LEU A 90 5.67 2.87 -8.67
C LEU A 90 7.06 3.44 -8.34
N ALA A 91 7.14 4.53 -7.57
CA ALA A 91 8.41 5.08 -7.11
C ALA A 91 9.17 4.11 -6.21
N PHE A 92 8.45 3.40 -5.32
CA PHE A 92 9.01 2.31 -4.54
C PHE A 92 9.51 1.18 -5.42
N LEU A 93 8.70 0.74 -6.39
CA LEU A 93 9.05 -0.36 -7.26
C LEU A 93 10.33 -0.07 -8.07
N TYR A 94 10.44 1.14 -8.59
CA TYR A 94 11.66 1.63 -9.25
C TYR A 94 12.88 1.51 -8.33
N ASN A 95 12.78 2.04 -7.10
CA ASN A 95 13.87 1.96 -6.12
C ASN A 95 14.26 0.51 -5.82
N PHE A 96 13.28 -0.37 -5.68
CA PHE A 96 13.48 -1.77 -5.35
C PHE A 96 14.25 -2.55 -6.45
N TRP A 97 14.00 -2.24 -7.72
CA TRP A 97 14.77 -2.82 -8.84
C TRP A 97 16.18 -2.20 -8.94
N VAL A 98 16.25 -0.87 -8.85
CA VAL A 98 17.50 -0.16 -9.12
C VAL A 98 18.53 -0.32 -7.98
N ILE A 99 18.09 -0.45 -6.72
CA ILE A 99 19.01 -0.60 -5.58
C ILE A 99 19.85 -1.88 -5.71
N ILE A 100 19.23 -3.02 -6.02
CA ILE A 100 19.96 -4.31 -6.13
C ILE A 100 20.90 -4.32 -7.35
N TYR A 101 20.45 -3.76 -8.48
CA TYR A 101 21.30 -3.59 -9.67
C TYR A 101 22.54 -2.74 -9.37
N ARG A 102 22.36 -1.58 -8.71
CA ARG A 102 23.48 -0.71 -8.32
C ARG A 102 24.41 -1.36 -7.31
N PHE A 103 23.87 -2.19 -6.41
CA PHE A 103 24.68 -2.93 -5.45
C PHE A 103 25.55 -3.98 -6.14
N ALA A 104 25.04 -4.65 -7.17
CA ALA A 104 25.78 -5.67 -7.92
C ALA A 104 26.82 -5.11 -8.89
N PHE A 105 26.41 -4.17 -9.75
CA PHE A 105 27.24 -3.76 -10.88
C PHE A 105 28.15 -2.55 -10.57
N GLN A 106 27.96 -1.88 -9.43
CA GLN A 106 28.72 -0.68 -9.04
C GLN A 106 28.93 0.34 -10.19
N GLU A 107 27.94 0.45 -11.09
CA GLU A 107 28.00 1.32 -12.26
C GLU A 107 27.77 2.77 -11.85
N ILE A 108 28.83 3.41 -11.38
CA ILE A 108 28.88 4.87 -11.30
C ILE A 108 29.82 5.35 -12.40
N ASN A 109 29.34 5.24 -13.65
CA ASN A 109 29.94 5.97 -14.78
C ASN A 109 29.75 7.48 -14.54
N GLY A 110 30.83 8.26 -14.70
CA GLY A 110 30.84 9.69 -14.34
C GLY A 110 29.78 10.52 -15.06
N GLN A 111 29.36 10.13 -16.27
CA GLN A 111 28.36 10.86 -17.06
C GLN A 111 26.90 10.53 -16.66
N THR A 112 26.58 9.26 -16.38
CA THR A 112 25.22 8.84 -15.99
C THR A 112 24.90 9.09 -14.52
N ARG A 113 25.93 9.36 -13.70
CA ARG A 113 25.84 9.63 -12.26
C ARG A 113 24.77 10.69 -11.94
N TRP A 114 24.74 11.79 -12.69
CA TRP A 114 23.79 12.88 -12.45
C TRP A 114 22.33 12.44 -12.63
N ALA A 115 22.03 11.67 -13.67
CA ALA A 115 20.67 11.16 -13.91
C ALA A 115 20.19 10.26 -12.76
N TRP A 116 21.07 9.40 -12.25
CA TRP A 116 20.75 8.55 -11.09
C TRP A 116 20.48 9.35 -9.83
N PHE A 117 21.29 10.37 -9.54
CA PHE A 117 21.04 11.26 -8.41
C PHE A 117 19.71 12.01 -8.57
N CYS A 118 19.41 12.55 -9.75
CA CYS A 118 18.13 13.22 -10.00
C CYS A 118 16.94 12.28 -9.73
N LEU A 119 17.00 11.03 -10.18
CA LEU A 119 15.93 10.04 -9.96
C LEU A 119 15.83 9.64 -8.48
N ASP A 120 16.96 9.48 -7.79
CA ASP A 120 16.97 9.18 -6.35
C ASP A 120 16.31 10.32 -5.55
N TYR A 121 16.74 11.57 -5.77
CA TYR A 121 16.16 12.74 -5.10
C TYR A 121 14.69 12.95 -5.45
N PHE A 122 14.29 12.68 -6.69
CA PHE A 122 12.89 12.74 -7.10
C PHE A 122 12.04 11.71 -6.33
N SER A 123 12.55 10.51 -6.14
CA SER A 123 11.84 9.49 -5.36
C SER A 123 11.76 9.82 -3.86
N ASP A 124 12.81 10.43 -3.29
CA ASP A 124 12.83 10.92 -1.92
C ASP A 124 11.79 12.05 -1.73
N PHE A 125 11.70 12.96 -2.72
CA PHE A 125 10.68 13.99 -2.76
C PHE A 125 9.26 13.40 -2.78
N LEU A 126 9.00 12.36 -3.59
CA LEU A 126 7.71 11.66 -3.60
C LEU A 126 7.38 11.03 -2.24
N TYR A 127 8.37 10.54 -1.50
CA TYR A 127 8.16 10.00 -0.17
C TYR A 127 7.84 11.07 0.87
N VAL A 128 8.50 12.23 0.81
CA VAL A 128 8.15 13.38 1.64
C VAL A 128 6.74 13.85 1.34
N LEU A 129 6.37 13.99 0.07
CA LEU A 129 5.00 14.32 -0.31
C LEU A 129 4.00 13.29 0.22
N ASP A 130 4.32 12.00 0.16
CA ASP A 130 3.42 10.95 0.66
C ASP A 130 3.12 11.12 2.15
N ILE A 131 4.12 11.49 2.97
CA ILE A 131 3.90 11.80 4.39
C ILE A 131 3.01 13.03 4.56
N LEU A 132 3.21 14.08 3.78
CA LEU A 132 2.36 15.28 3.82
C LEU A 132 0.91 14.94 3.44
N PHE A 133 0.71 14.08 2.44
CA PHE A 133 -0.60 13.55 2.08
C PHE A 133 -1.22 12.73 3.22
N HIS A 134 -0.43 11.88 3.90
CA HIS A 134 -0.92 11.08 5.02
C HIS A 134 -1.31 11.91 6.24
N ILE A 135 -0.56 12.96 6.56
CA ILE A 135 -0.90 13.91 7.63
C ILE A 135 -2.23 14.63 7.35
N ARG A 136 -2.64 14.72 6.09
CA ARG A 136 -3.88 15.38 5.64
C ARG A 136 -5.00 14.43 5.21
N THR A 137 -4.77 13.13 5.22
CA THR A 137 -5.78 12.13 4.86
C THR A 137 -6.60 11.77 6.09
N GLY A 138 -7.90 12.01 6.06
CA GLY A 138 -8.78 11.73 7.21
C GLY A 138 -8.84 10.23 7.57
N TYR A 139 -8.99 9.92 8.85
CA TYR A 139 -9.26 8.55 9.32
C TYR A 139 -10.73 8.39 9.70
N LEU A 140 -11.23 7.16 9.62
CA LEU A 140 -12.59 6.83 10.01
C LEU A 140 -12.59 6.40 11.49
N GLU A 141 -13.27 7.17 12.34
CA GLU A 141 -13.50 6.83 13.75
C GLU A 141 -14.98 6.56 13.92
N ASP A 142 -15.35 5.36 14.39
CA ASP A 142 -16.75 4.94 14.59
C ASP A 142 -17.68 5.12 13.37
N GLY A 143 -17.13 5.02 12.16
CA GLY A 143 -17.88 5.19 10.92
C GLY A 143 -18.10 6.65 10.48
N VAL A 144 -17.52 7.62 11.20
CA VAL A 144 -17.53 9.05 10.86
C VAL A 144 -16.13 9.46 10.40
N LEU A 145 -16.05 10.15 9.27
CA LEU A 145 -14.78 10.69 8.76
C LEU A 145 -14.35 11.86 9.65
N GLN A 146 -13.29 11.65 10.43
CA GLN A 146 -12.71 12.72 11.23
C GLN A 146 -11.83 13.60 10.34
N THR A 147 -12.18 14.88 10.29
CA THR A 147 -11.49 15.90 9.47
C THR A 147 -10.65 16.87 10.30
N ASP A 148 -10.69 16.74 11.63
CA ASP A 148 -9.91 17.54 12.57
C ASP A 148 -8.41 17.29 12.40
N ALA A 149 -7.68 18.27 11.89
CA ALA A 149 -6.24 18.16 11.60
C ALA A 149 -5.38 17.85 12.84
N THR A 150 -5.78 18.33 14.03
CA THR A 150 -5.07 18.09 15.30
C THR A 150 -5.22 16.65 15.78
N LYS A 151 -6.44 16.09 15.69
CA LYS A 151 -6.69 14.68 16.03
C LYS A 151 -6.03 13.75 15.01
N LEU A 152 -6.11 14.09 13.72
CA LEU A 152 -5.47 13.33 12.66
C LEU A 152 -3.96 13.24 12.84
N ARG A 153 -3.30 14.37 13.16
CA ARG A 153 -1.85 14.39 13.38
C ARG A 153 -1.46 13.55 14.59
N ASN A 154 -2.17 13.68 15.72
CA ASN A 154 -1.89 12.90 16.93
C ASN A 154 -2.12 11.39 16.72
N HIS A 155 -3.18 11.02 16.00
CA HIS A 155 -3.45 9.61 15.65
C HIS A 155 -2.35 9.05 14.74
N TYR A 156 -1.95 9.81 13.71
CA TYR A 156 -0.91 9.39 12.77
C TYR A 156 0.46 9.28 13.45
N THR A 157 0.87 10.25 14.27
CA THR A 157 2.16 10.21 15.01
C THR A 157 2.24 9.05 16.01
N ASN A 158 1.11 8.59 16.54
CA ASN A 158 1.07 7.44 17.44
C ASN A 158 0.96 6.08 16.70
N SER A 159 0.82 6.10 15.38
CA SER A 159 0.70 4.88 14.58
C SER A 159 2.07 4.32 14.20
N THR A 160 2.15 3.00 14.05
CA THR A 160 3.37 2.30 13.60
C THR A 160 3.80 2.71 12.18
N THR A 161 2.87 3.24 11.39
CA THR A 161 3.14 3.77 10.04
C THR A 161 4.08 4.99 10.07
N PHE A 162 3.95 5.84 11.08
CA PHE A 162 4.82 7.01 11.24
C PHE A 162 6.27 6.63 11.52
N TYR A 163 6.49 5.62 12.37
CA TYR A 163 7.84 5.11 12.65
C TYR A 163 8.48 4.48 11.40
N MET A 164 7.71 3.73 10.61
CA MET A 164 8.18 3.17 9.34
C MET A 164 8.52 4.26 8.31
N ASP A 165 7.72 5.33 8.27
CA ASP A 165 7.94 6.47 7.38
C ASP A 165 9.19 7.30 7.77
N ILE A 166 9.43 7.50 9.07
CA ILE A 166 10.68 8.11 9.56
C ILE A 166 11.87 7.22 9.26
N LEU A 167 11.77 5.90 9.47
CA LEU A 167 12.85 4.96 9.21
C LEU A 167 13.25 4.97 7.72
N CYS A 168 12.28 5.16 6.82
CA CYS A 168 12.51 5.28 5.38
C CYS A 168 13.20 6.60 4.98
N LEU A 169 12.90 7.71 5.68
CA LEU A 169 13.43 9.05 5.42
C LEU A 169 14.58 9.47 6.33
N LEU A 170 15.07 8.58 7.19
CA LEU A 170 16.18 8.88 8.08
C LEU A 170 17.33 9.46 7.22
N PRO A 171 17.92 10.59 7.62
CA PRO A 171 18.98 11.25 6.87
C PRO A 171 20.31 10.49 7.04
N LEU A 172 20.30 9.21 6.69
CA LEU A 172 21.48 8.33 6.64
C LEU A 172 22.46 8.80 5.56
N ASP A 173 22.03 9.72 4.69
CA ASP A 173 22.90 10.46 3.79
C ASP A 173 23.92 11.36 4.53
N PHE A 174 23.66 11.78 5.79
CA PHE A 174 24.71 12.43 6.61
C PHE A 174 25.82 11.46 7.03
N LEU A 175 25.49 10.17 7.14
CA LEU A 175 26.42 9.09 7.46
C LEU A 175 27.32 8.75 6.26
N TYR A 176 26.90 9.14 5.05
CA TYR A 176 27.67 9.11 3.80
C TYR A 176 28.98 9.92 3.88
N LEU A 177 28.96 11.01 4.65
CA LEU A 177 30.14 11.87 4.87
C LEU A 177 31.22 11.16 5.73
N SER A 178 30.84 10.12 6.48
CA SER A 178 31.71 9.42 7.43
C SER A 178 32.18 8.04 6.94
N ILE A 179 31.34 7.29 6.22
CA ILE A 179 31.57 5.86 5.89
C ILE A 179 31.84 5.59 4.39
N GLY A 180 31.74 6.60 3.54
CA GLY A 180 31.93 6.47 2.09
C GLY A 180 30.68 5.99 1.35
N PHE A 181 30.74 6.02 0.00
CA PHE A 181 29.65 5.73 -0.92
C PHE A 181 29.15 4.28 -0.79
N ASN A 182 28.23 4.02 0.14
CA ASN A 182 27.65 2.69 0.38
C ASN A 182 26.18 2.65 -0.04
N SER A 183 25.89 1.93 -1.12
CA SER A 183 24.52 1.67 -1.62
C SER A 183 23.61 0.98 -0.58
N ILE A 184 24.20 0.36 0.45
CA ILE A 184 23.51 -0.27 1.58
C ILE A 184 22.64 0.75 2.35
N LEU A 185 23.07 2.00 2.50
CA LEU A 185 22.29 3.01 3.22
C LEU A 185 20.99 3.39 2.48
N ARG A 186 20.91 3.16 1.16
CA ARG A 186 19.67 3.34 0.41
C ARG A 186 18.70 2.17 0.55
N SER A 187 19.13 1.02 1.08
CA SER A 187 18.24 -0.12 1.34
C SER A 187 17.16 0.17 2.39
N PHE A 188 17.37 1.17 3.27
CA PHE A 188 16.34 1.61 4.22
C PHE A 188 15.08 2.16 3.52
N ARG A 189 15.20 2.64 2.28
CA ARG A 189 14.05 3.04 1.45
C ARG A 189 13.15 1.86 1.09
N LEU A 190 13.66 0.62 1.18
CA LEU A 190 12.89 -0.61 0.95
C LEU A 190 11.88 -0.89 2.07
N VAL A 191 12.04 -0.27 3.26
CA VAL A 191 11.08 -0.37 4.36
C VAL A 191 9.68 0.09 3.92
N LYS A 192 9.60 0.99 2.92
CA LYS A 192 8.33 1.44 2.35
C LYS A 192 7.54 0.38 1.58
N ILE A 193 8.02 -0.87 1.51
CA ILE A 193 7.30 -1.99 0.88
C ILE A 193 5.89 -2.17 1.45
N TYR A 194 5.65 -1.81 2.72
CA TYR A 194 4.31 -1.83 3.33
C TYR A 194 3.28 -1.06 2.49
N ARG A 195 3.70 0.05 1.85
CA ARG A 195 2.85 0.89 1.02
C ARG A 195 2.47 0.20 -0.27
N PHE A 196 3.42 -0.50 -0.88
CA PHE A 196 3.20 -1.30 -2.08
C PHE A 196 2.19 -2.43 -1.81
N TRP A 197 2.34 -3.14 -0.69
CA TRP A 197 1.37 -4.16 -0.27
C TRP A 197 -0.03 -3.58 -0.06
N ALA A 198 -0.15 -2.43 0.60
CA ALA A 198 -1.42 -1.76 0.80
C ALA A 198 -2.07 -1.32 -0.52
N PHE A 199 -1.28 -0.85 -1.49
CA PHE A 199 -1.76 -0.51 -2.82
C PHE A 199 -2.21 -1.76 -3.61
N MET A 200 -1.46 -2.85 -3.52
CA MET A 200 -1.78 -4.12 -4.16
C MET A 200 -3.12 -4.67 -3.66
N ASP A 201 -3.31 -4.76 -2.34
CA ASP A 201 -4.57 -5.20 -1.73
C ASP A 201 -5.75 -4.31 -2.15
N ARG A 202 -5.53 -3.00 -2.19
CA ARG A 202 -6.56 -2.06 -2.64
C ARG A 202 -6.89 -2.23 -4.12
N THR A 203 -5.88 -2.41 -4.96
CA THR A 203 -6.06 -2.59 -6.41
C THR A 203 -6.78 -3.90 -6.72
N GLU A 204 -6.49 -4.97 -5.98
CA GLU A 204 -7.20 -6.25 -6.11
C GLU A 204 -8.71 -6.08 -5.85
N ARG A 205 -9.08 -5.33 -4.81
CA ARG A 205 -10.49 -5.07 -4.46
C ARG A 205 -11.24 -4.17 -5.45
N HIS A 206 -10.53 -3.35 -6.22
CA HIS A 206 -11.13 -2.41 -7.19
C HIS A 206 -11.13 -2.94 -8.64
N THR A 207 -10.43 -4.04 -8.91
CA THR A 207 -10.30 -4.60 -10.26
C THR A 207 -11.51 -5.45 -10.64
N ASN A 208 -12.03 -5.26 -11.85
CA ASN A 208 -13.15 -6.07 -12.40
C ASN A 208 -12.71 -7.50 -12.82
N TYR A 209 -11.41 -7.73 -12.96
CA TYR A 209 -10.81 -9.01 -13.39
C TYR A 209 -9.73 -9.49 -12.40
N PRO A 210 -10.11 -10.02 -11.23
CA PRO A 210 -9.17 -10.37 -10.15
C PRO A 210 -8.12 -11.39 -10.59
N ASN A 211 -8.50 -12.34 -11.45
CA ASN A 211 -7.60 -13.38 -11.95
C ASN A 211 -6.47 -12.82 -12.82
N LEU A 212 -6.74 -11.81 -13.65
CA LEU A 212 -5.71 -11.17 -14.48
C LEU A 212 -4.72 -10.41 -13.61
N PHE A 213 -5.21 -9.60 -12.67
CA PHE A 213 -4.36 -8.86 -11.75
C PHE A 213 -3.49 -9.79 -10.90
N ARG A 214 -4.06 -10.90 -10.41
CA ARG A 214 -3.33 -11.91 -9.64
C ARG A 214 -2.25 -12.60 -10.48
N SER A 215 -2.53 -12.90 -11.76
CA SER A 215 -1.54 -13.45 -12.69
C SER A 215 -0.41 -12.45 -12.97
N THR A 216 -0.71 -11.19 -13.28
CA THR A 216 0.30 -10.14 -13.52
C THR A 216 1.17 -9.91 -12.28
N SER A 217 0.56 -9.90 -11.09
CA SER A 217 1.28 -9.75 -9.83
C SER A 217 2.24 -10.91 -9.58
N LEU A 218 1.82 -12.13 -9.86
CA LEU A 218 2.66 -13.32 -9.76
C LEU A 218 3.85 -13.24 -10.72
N ILE A 219 3.61 -12.90 -11.99
CA ILE A 219 4.66 -12.72 -13.00
C ILE A 219 5.66 -11.66 -12.53
N HIS A 220 5.16 -10.54 -12.01
CA HIS A 220 6.01 -9.49 -11.48
C HIS A 220 6.90 -9.97 -10.32
N TYR A 221 6.34 -10.72 -9.35
CA TYR A 221 7.12 -11.30 -8.25
C TYR A 221 8.19 -12.28 -8.74
N LEU A 222 7.88 -13.11 -9.74
CA LEU A 222 8.86 -14.02 -10.33
C LEU A 222 10.00 -13.25 -11.01
N LEU A 223 9.70 -12.21 -11.79
CA LEU A 223 10.71 -11.37 -12.44
C LEU A 223 11.64 -10.70 -11.44
N VAL A 224 11.08 -10.17 -10.34
CA VAL A 224 11.85 -9.61 -9.23
C VAL A 224 12.80 -10.64 -8.65
N ILE A 225 12.31 -11.85 -8.37
CA ILE A 225 13.12 -12.92 -7.77
C ILE A 225 14.26 -13.30 -8.71
N PHE A 226 14.00 -13.50 -10.01
CA PHE A 226 15.04 -13.79 -10.99
C PHE A 226 16.09 -12.67 -11.05
N HIS A 227 15.66 -11.40 -11.06
CA HIS A 227 16.55 -10.25 -11.08
C HIS A 227 17.45 -10.18 -9.83
N TRP A 228 16.86 -10.36 -8.65
CA TRP A 228 17.59 -10.36 -7.39
C TRP A 228 18.59 -11.51 -7.31
N ASN A 229 18.20 -12.71 -7.72
CA ASN A 229 19.11 -13.87 -7.76
C ASN A 229 20.27 -13.63 -8.74
N GLY A 230 20.01 -13.11 -9.94
CA GLY A 230 21.05 -12.77 -10.92
C GLY A 230 22.03 -11.73 -10.40
N CYS A 231 21.54 -10.69 -9.72
CA CYS A 231 22.38 -9.67 -9.11
C CYS A 231 23.21 -10.22 -7.93
N LEU A 232 22.62 -11.05 -7.06
CA LEU A 232 23.32 -11.72 -5.96
C LEU A 232 24.42 -12.66 -6.46
N TYR A 233 24.14 -13.43 -7.51
CA TYR A 233 25.13 -14.27 -8.18
C TYR A 233 26.33 -13.45 -8.67
N HIS A 234 26.08 -12.32 -9.32
CA HIS A 234 27.14 -11.42 -9.79
C HIS A 234 27.96 -10.83 -8.63
N ILE A 235 27.33 -10.48 -7.50
CA ILE A 235 28.04 -10.00 -6.29
C ILE A 235 28.96 -11.07 -5.74
N ILE A 236 28.48 -12.31 -5.61
CA ILE A 236 29.28 -13.44 -5.11
C ILE A 236 30.46 -13.71 -6.06
N TYR A 237 30.21 -13.65 -7.37
CA TYR A 237 31.25 -13.78 -8.39
C TYR A 237 32.34 -12.71 -8.23
N LYS A 238 31.95 -11.44 -8.09
CA LYS A 238 32.89 -10.32 -7.92
C LYS A 238 33.72 -10.43 -6.63
N ASN A 239 33.15 -11.00 -5.58
CA ASN A 239 33.82 -11.23 -4.30
C ASN A 239 34.64 -12.53 -4.28
N ASN A 240 35.15 -12.97 -5.44
CA ASN A 240 35.98 -14.17 -5.66
C ASN A 240 35.33 -15.53 -5.34
N GLY A 241 34.03 -15.58 -5.09
CA GLY A 241 33.37 -16.80 -4.62
C GLY A 241 34.01 -17.34 -3.34
N PHE A 242 33.57 -18.49 -2.85
CA PHE A 242 34.18 -19.16 -1.68
C PHE A 242 35.59 -19.74 -1.97
N GLY A 243 36.45 -19.03 -2.71
CA GLY A 243 37.82 -19.41 -3.01
C GLY A 243 38.01 -20.38 -4.19
N SER A 244 36.96 -20.68 -4.97
CA SER A 244 37.03 -21.56 -6.14
C SER A 244 36.32 -20.93 -7.34
N LYS A 245 36.94 -21.00 -8.53
CA LYS A 245 36.39 -20.55 -9.81
C LYS A 245 35.72 -21.68 -10.61
N ASN A 246 35.70 -22.90 -10.09
CA ASN A 246 35.28 -24.09 -10.85
C ASN A 246 33.78 -24.22 -11.09
N TRP A 247 32.96 -23.45 -10.37
CA TRP A 247 31.49 -23.48 -10.45
C TRP A 247 30.91 -22.28 -11.23
N VAL A 248 31.79 -21.43 -11.79
CA VAL A 248 31.39 -20.26 -12.60
C VAL A 248 32.17 -20.28 -13.91
N PHE A 249 31.46 -20.27 -15.04
CA PHE A 249 32.07 -20.15 -16.36
C PHE A 249 32.98 -18.91 -16.41
N SER A 250 34.27 -19.17 -16.55
CA SER A 250 35.31 -18.16 -16.68
C SER A 250 35.53 -17.85 -18.15
N ASP A 251 34.50 -17.37 -18.85
CA ASP A 251 34.75 -16.80 -20.18
C ASP A 251 35.30 -15.39 -20.01
N SER A 252 36.62 -15.37 -20.03
CA SER A 252 37.54 -14.26 -20.13
C SER A 252 37.00 -13.13 -21.03
N GLU A 253 37.05 -11.90 -20.54
CA GLU A 253 37.08 -10.67 -21.36
C GLU A 253 35.83 -10.29 -22.19
N THR A 254 34.69 -10.04 -21.53
CA THR A 254 33.79 -9.01 -22.06
C THR A 254 33.65 -7.85 -21.08
N ALA A 255 34.18 -6.68 -21.46
CA ALA A 255 34.08 -5.44 -20.69
C ALA A 255 32.64 -4.90 -20.57
N ASP A 256 31.69 -5.50 -21.31
CA ASP A 256 30.30 -5.09 -21.32
C ASP A 256 29.53 -5.62 -20.11
N VAL A 257 29.22 -4.72 -19.18
CA VAL A 257 28.35 -4.93 -18.00
C VAL A 257 27.01 -5.59 -18.33
N VAL A 258 26.41 -5.24 -19.47
CA VAL A 258 25.12 -5.80 -19.91
C VAL A 258 25.25 -7.29 -20.25
N LYS A 259 26.37 -7.71 -20.85
CA LYS A 259 26.61 -9.13 -21.17
C LYS A 259 26.77 -9.95 -19.89
N GLN A 260 27.53 -9.42 -18.91
CA GLN A 260 27.70 -10.06 -17.60
C GLN A 260 26.38 -10.16 -16.84
N TYR A 261 25.52 -9.14 -16.93
CA TYR A 261 24.17 -9.16 -16.36
C TYR A 261 23.28 -10.22 -17.01
N LEU A 262 23.21 -10.25 -18.35
CA LEU A 262 22.39 -11.21 -19.09
C LEU A 262 22.82 -12.65 -18.83
N GLN A 263 24.13 -12.90 -18.76
CA GLN A 263 24.68 -14.22 -18.44
C GLN A 263 24.32 -14.66 -17.02
N SER A 264 24.53 -13.79 -16.02
CA SER A 264 24.17 -14.08 -14.62
C SER A 264 22.66 -14.34 -14.47
N TYR A 265 21.84 -13.56 -15.16
CA TYR A 265 20.39 -13.72 -15.18
C TYR A 265 19.95 -15.04 -15.81
N TYR A 266 20.57 -15.44 -16.92
CA TYR A 266 20.30 -16.71 -17.60
C TYR A 266 20.57 -17.92 -16.70
N TRP A 267 21.74 -17.97 -16.06
CA TRP A 267 22.11 -19.05 -15.14
C TRP A 267 21.20 -19.13 -13.92
N CYS A 268 20.90 -17.99 -13.29
CA CYS A 268 19.96 -17.95 -12.16
C CYS A 268 18.55 -18.37 -12.57
N THR A 269 18.12 -18.04 -13.79
CA THR A 269 16.82 -18.48 -14.30
C THR A 269 16.81 -20.00 -14.46
N LEU A 270 17.81 -20.59 -15.14
CA LEU A 270 17.94 -22.04 -15.31
C LEU A 270 17.94 -22.79 -13.98
N ALA A 271 18.70 -22.30 -13.00
CA ALA A 271 18.79 -22.88 -11.66
C ALA A 271 17.45 -22.79 -10.92
N LEU A 272 16.78 -21.62 -10.96
CA LEU A 272 15.54 -21.41 -10.23
C LEU A 272 14.34 -22.12 -10.88
N THR A 273 14.32 -22.27 -12.21
CA THR A 273 13.29 -23.05 -12.92
C THR A 273 13.58 -24.54 -12.91
N THR A 274 14.66 -24.99 -12.25
CA THR A 274 15.12 -26.39 -12.20
C THR A 274 15.24 -27.03 -13.58
N ILE A 275 15.53 -26.21 -14.61
CA ILE A 275 15.73 -26.66 -15.99
C ILE A 275 17.21 -27.04 -16.21
N GLY A 276 18.13 -26.43 -15.47
CA GLY A 276 19.56 -26.50 -15.74
C GLY A 276 20.25 -27.76 -15.20
N ASP A 277 20.90 -28.49 -16.09
CA ASP A 277 22.11 -29.25 -15.78
C ASP A 277 23.20 -28.27 -15.33
N LEU A 278 23.79 -28.51 -14.15
CA LEU A 278 24.97 -27.79 -13.70
C LEU A 278 26.15 -28.13 -14.64
N PRO A 279 27.02 -27.17 -15.00
CA PRO A 279 28.28 -27.50 -15.64
C PRO A 279 29.18 -28.36 -14.76
#